data_AF-A0A4Q4BVA4-F1
#
_entry.id   AF-A0A4Q4BVA4-F1
#
_cell.length_a   1.000
_cell.length_b   1.000
_cell.length_c   1.000
_cell.angle_alpha   90.00
_cell.angle_beta   90.00
_cell.angle_gamma   90.00
#
_symmetry.space_group_name_H-M   'P 1'
#
loop_
_entity.id
_entity.type
_entity.pdbx_description
1 polymer ?
#
loop_
_entity_poly.entity_id
_entity_poly.type
_entity_poly.pdbx_seq_one_letter_code
_entity_poly.pdbx_strand_id
1 'polypeptide(L)'
;MNAGSIGLVVVSPRVPAGLMTRDAWSRIESAGLVLGRDAEEPLVEAVTEAGLEVKLVADVTAPDLARRLVDAADEQDVVWLGSSDADPGLTDALAGELTRLDSPPPVEVVVGSWDAPGARLLDAVAVMDTLRSPGGCPWDAKQTHASLAPYLVEEAFEVVEAIGEQDSSHLEEELGDVLLQVLFHARVASERADDGFDIDAVAGRLVDKLVRRHPHVFADGAASSPEEVEAEWARIKADEKPERDADDPLAGVPTGLPPLERATKYVSRLTKAGHGDLVADVTSGDSLGPALLDLVVQARELGVDPSVALATALSDLDARVGARRSDPST
;
A
#
# COMPACT_ATOMS: atom_id res chain seq x y z
N MET A 1 25.87 42.12 19.95
CA MET A 1 25.87 40.69 19.58
C MET A 1 24.98 40.60 18.36
N ASN A 2 25.39 39.87 17.32
CA ASN A 2 24.47 39.63 16.20
C ASN A 2 23.35 38.75 16.75
N ALA A 3 22.09 39.16 16.56
CA ALA A 3 20.95 38.31 16.85
C ALA A 3 21.12 36.99 16.09
N GLY A 4 20.78 35.88 16.74
CA GLY A 4 20.78 34.56 16.15
C GLY A 4 19.62 34.36 15.19
N SER A 5 19.48 33.12 14.74
CA SER A 5 18.48 32.66 13.77
C SER A 5 17.66 31.52 14.32
N ILE A 6 16.43 31.38 13.84
CA ILE A 6 15.53 30.27 14.19
C ILE A 6 15.54 29.27 13.02
N GLY A 7 16.00 28.05 13.26
CA GLY A 7 15.86 26.93 12.33
C GLY A 7 14.71 26.02 12.75
N LEU A 8 13.78 25.72 11.86
CA LEU A 8 12.72 24.73 12.06
C LEU A 8 13.06 23.50 11.24
N VAL A 9 13.57 22.45 11.87
CA VAL A 9 13.92 21.20 11.19
C VAL A 9 12.67 20.35 11.06
N VAL A 10 12.27 20.07 9.82
CA VAL A 10 11.09 19.25 9.51
C VAL A 10 11.52 18.02 8.73
N VAL A 11 10.97 16.86 9.08
CA VAL A 11 11.21 15.60 8.38
C VAL A 11 9.88 14.97 8.00
N SER A 12 9.91 14.10 6.99
CA SER A 12 8.79 13.21 6.74
C SER A 12 8.60 12.28 7.93
N PRO A 13 7.37 12.11 8.46
CA PRO A 13 7.08 11.12 9.50
C PRO A 13 7.16 9.68 8.98
N ARG A 14 7.36 9.50 7.66
CA ARG A 14 7.41 8.23 6.93
C ARG A 14 8.84 7.81 6.59
N VAL A 15 9.82 8.61 6.99
CA VAL A 15 11.25 8.34 6.83
C VAL A 15 11.86 8.27 8.23
N PRO A 16 12.70 7.25 8.54
CA PRO A 16 13.42 7.19 9.80
C PRO A 16 14.14 8.52 10.08
N ALA A 17 13.90 9.09 11.26
CA ALA A 17 14.34 10.45 11.59
C ALA A 17 15.86 10.67 11.50
N GLY A 18 16.68 9.63 11.60
CA GLY A 18 18.13 9.72 11.40
C GLY A 18 18.57 9.93 9.95
N LEU A 19 17.70 9.67 8.97
CA LEU A 19 17.99 9.83 7.53
C LEU A 19 17.68 11.25 7.06
N MET A 20 18.40 12.23 7.61
CA MET A 20 18.27 13.64 7.24
C MET A 20 19.26 14.08 6.15
N THR A 21 18.93 15.17 5.45
CA THR A 21 19.83 15.88 4.56
C THR A 21 21.07 16.36 5.31
N ARG A 22 22.17 16.52 4.58
CA ARG A 22 23.39 17.12 5.13
C ARG A 22 23.14 18.52 5.69
N ASP A 23 22.28 19.30 5.06
CA ASP A 23 22.01 20.68 5.48
C ASP A 23 21.25 20.71 6.82
N ALA A 24 20.30 19.79 7.03
CA ALA A 24 19.63 19.62 8.32
C ALA A 24 20.61 19.22 9.42
N TRP A 25 21.46 18.21 9.21
CA TRP A 25 22.49 17.84 10.18
C TRP A 25 23.44 19.01 10.48
N SER A 26 23.95 19.67 9.43
CA SER A 26 24.85 20.82 9.60
C SER A 26 24.19 21.97 10.36
N ARG A 27 22.88 22.19 10.18
CA ARG A 27 22.14 23.23 10.90
C ARG A 27 22.00 22.90 12.37
N ILE A 28 21.68 21.65 12.70
CA ILE A 28 21.56 21.17 14.09
C ILE A 28 22.93 21.27 14.78
N GLU A 29 24.00 20.78 14.15
CA GLU A 29 25.36 20.81 14.69
C GLU A 29 25.90 22.23 14.92
N SER A 30 25.51 23.20 14.09
CA SER A 30 25.97 24.58 14.20
C SER A 30 25.15 25.43 15.16
N ALA A 31 24.02 24.94 15.66
CA ALA A 31 23.13 25.70 16.54
C ALA A 31 23.75 25.87 17.94
N GLY A 32 23.54 27.05 18.55
CA GLY A 32 23.90 27.26 19.96
C GLY A 32 22.93 26.58 20.91
N LEU A 33 21.68 26.35 20.47
CA LEU A 33 20.65 25.67 21.22
C LEU A 33 19.78 24.80 20.30
N VAL A 34 19.65 23.51 20.63
CA VAL A 34 18.71 22.58 19.99
C VAL A 34 17.60 22.26 20.97
N LEU A 35 16.36 22.44 20.52
CA LEU A 35 15.14 22.26 21.28
C LEU A 35 14.29 21.15 20.67
N GLY A 36 13.62 20.38 21.52
CA GLY A 36 12.63 19.37 21.13
C GLY A 36 11.47 19.33 22.12
N ARG A 37 10.34 18.74 21.73
CA ARG A 37 9.14 18.65 22.57
C ARG A 37 9.37 17.73 23.76
N ASP A 38 9.67 16.46 23.49
CA ASP A 38 9.91 15.42 24.47
C ASP A 38 10.97 14.42 23.96
N ALA A 39 11.37 13.48 24.82
CA ALA A 39 12.43 12.52 24.50
C ALA A 39 11.96 11.35 23.62
N GLU A 40 10.64 11.16 23.46
CA GLU A 40 10.03 10.09 22.66
C GLU A 40 9.78 10.55 21.21
N GLU A 41 9.91 11.85 20.92
CA GLU A 41 9.88 12.36 19.55
C GLU A 41 11.02 11.75 18.70
N PRO A 42 10.73 11.16 17.53
CA PRO A 42 11.72 10.45 16.73
C PRO A 42 12.94 11.28 16.33
N LEU A 43 12.78 12.59 16.05
CA LEU A 43 13.93 13.46 15.76
C LEU A 43 14.78 13.72 17.00
N VAL A 44 14.15 13.87 18.16
CA VAL A 44 14.87 14.11 19.42
C VAL A 44 15.71 12.88 19.76
N GLU A 45 15.13 11.69 19.63
CA GLU A 45 15.84 10.42 19.79
C GLU A 45 17.02 10.33 18.81
N ALA A 46 16.78 10.51 17.50
CA ALA A 46 17.84 10.41 16.48
C ALA A 46 19.00 11.39 16.68
N VAL A 47 18.71 12.64 17.07
CA VAL A 47 19.72 13.67 17.34
C VAL A 47 20.49 13.35 18.63
N THR A 48 19.81 12.84 19.66
CA THR A 48 20.45 12.45 20.93
C THR A 48 21.34 11.22 20.76
N GLU A 49 20.90 10.22 19.98
CA GLU A 49 21.70 9.04 19.64
C GLU A 49 22.96 9.39 18.83
N ALA A 50 22.89 10.45 18.00
CA ALA A 50 24.05 11.01 17.31
C ALA A 50 25.03 11.76 18.24
N GLY A 51 24.70 11.89 19.54
CA GLY A 51 25.55 12.49 20.57
C GLY A 51 25.41 14.01 20.72
N LEU A 52 24.35 14.60 20.16
CA LEU A 52 24.05 16.03 20.28
C LEU A 52 23.11 16.29 21.46
N GLU A 53 23.31 17.40 22.17
CA GLU A 53 22.47 17.78 23.30
C GLU A 53 21.16 18.41 22.80
N VAL A 54 20.02 17.86 23.24
CA VAL A 54 18.69 18.43 22.97
C VAL A 54 18.04 18.84 24.29
N LYS A 55 17.61 20.10 24.38
CA LYS A 55 16.87 20.60 25.54
C LYS A 55 15.37 20.46 25.32
N LEU A 56 14.72 19.71 26.20
CA LEU A 56 13.29 19.45 26.12
C LEU A 56 12.47 20.66 26.61
N VAL A 57 11.44 21.00 25.85
CA VAL A 57 10.57 22.17 26.11
C VAL A 57 9.26 21.75 26.79
N ALA A 58 8.93 20.45 26.76
CA ALA A 58 7.68 19.83 27.15
C ALA A 58 6.49 20.34 26.34
N ASP A 59 5.31 19.78 26.60
CA ASP A 59 4.07 20.16 25.92
C ASP A 59 3.66 21.59 26.31
N VAL A 60 3.72 22.51 25.36
CA VAL A 60 3.41 23.93 25.51
C VAL A 60 2.60 24.40 24.32
N THR A 61 1.82 25.46 24.51
CA THR A 61 1.02 25.99 23.40
C THR A 61 1.92 26.56 22.30
N ALA A 62 1.46 26.51 21.04
CA ALA A 62 2.19 27.11 19.91
C ALA A 62 2.61 28.58 20.16
N PRO A 63 1.77 29.48 20.74
CA PRO A 63 2.19 30.82 21.15
C PRO A 63 3.30 30.87 22.21
N ASP A 64 3.31 29.93 23.17
CA ASP A 64 4.36 29.86 24.17
C ASP A 64 5.68 29.37 23.55
N LEU A 65 5.61 28.37 22.68
CA LEU A 65 6.77 27.85 21.95
C LEU A 65 7.36 28.92 21.03
N ALA A 66 6.52 29.63 20.26
CA ALA A 66 6.96 30.72 19.39
C ALA A 66 7.73 31.80 20.16
N ARG A 67 7.20 32.25 21.31
CA ARG A 67 7.89 33.21 22.18
C ARG A 67 9.23 32.68 22.68
N ARG A 68 9.29 31.43 23.13
CA ARG A 68 10.55 30.81 23.57
C ARG A 68 11.60 30.74 22.46
N LEU A 69 11.19 30.44 21.23
CA LEU A 69 12.11 30.40 20.08
C LEU A 69 12.63 31.80 19.73
N VAL A 70 11.75 32.81 19.75
CA VAL A 70 12.13 34.21 19.54
C VAL A 70 13.08 34.70 20.63
N ASP A 71 12.75 34.48 21.89
CA ASP A 71 13.58 34.88 23.04
C ASP A 71 14.96 34.19 22.99
N ALA A 72 15.02 32.92 22.59
CA ALA A 72 16.29 32.20 22.43
C ALA A 72 17.14 32.74 21.28
N ALA A 73 16.50 33.17 20.19
CA ALA A 73 17.18 33.72 19.01
C ALA A 73 17.84 35.08 19.28
N ASP A 74 17.44 35.82 20.33
CA ASP A 74 18.13 37.05 20.73
C ASP A 74 19.55 36.78 21.24
N GLU A 75 19.83 35.57 21.74
CA GLU A 75 21.11 35.21 22.34
C GLU A 75 22.01 34.39 21.39
N GLN A 76 21.41 33.49 20.60
CA GLN A 76 22.15 32.51 19.80
C GLN A 76 21.29 31.89 18.69
N ASP A 77 21.91 31.14 17.78
CA ASP A 77 21.17 30.33 16.82
C ASP A 77 20.42 29.21 17.55
N VAL A 78 19.11 29.14 17.33
CA VAL A 78 18.22 28.13 17.93
C VAL A 78 17.63 27.25 16.84
N VAL A 79 17.60 25.94 17.09
CA VAL A 79 16.93 24.96 16.23
C VAL A 79 15.80 24.31 17.02
N TRP A 80 14.61 24.28 16.43
CA TRP A 80 13.51 23.44 16.84
C TRP A 80 13.50 22.17 16.00
N LEU A 81 13.53 21.01 16.66
CA LEU A 81 13.27 19.71 16.05
C LEU A 81 11.75 19.54 15.97
N GLY A 82 11.23 19.52 14.75
CA GLY A 82 9.79 19.40 14.50
C GLY A 82 9.21 18.13 15.13
N SER A 83 8.00 18.25 15.66
CA SER A 83 7.30 17.15 16.33
C SER A 83 6.54 16.28 15.34
N SER A 84 6.21 15.06 15.74
CA SER A 84 5.52 14.06 14.89
C SER A 84 4.14 14.50 14.40
N ASP A 85 3.47 15.40 15.12
CA ASP A 85 2.18 16.00 14.75
C ASP A 85 2.30 17.23 13.85
N ALA A 86 3.51 17.55 13.38
CA ALA A 86 3.87 18.72 12.59
C ALA A 86 3.63 20.07 13.28
N ASP A 87 3.63 20.11 14.62
CA ASP A 87 3.53 21.30 15.46
C ASP A 87 2.38 22.26 15.06
N PRO A 88 1.10 21.83 15.21
CA PRO A 88 -0.04 22.59 14.73
C PRO A 88 -0.07 24.04 15.26
N GLY A 89 -0.12 25.00 14.33
CA GLY A 89 -0.22 26.43 14.64
C GLY A 89 1.10 27.13 15.02
N LEU A 90 2.23 26.43 15.06
CA LEU A 90 3.53 27.03 15.38
C LEU A 90 3.95 28.12 14.39
N THR A 91 3.78 27.87 13.09
CA THR A 91 4.15 28.85 12.04
C THR A 91 3.38 30.15 12.17
N ASP A 92 2.06 30.07 12.43
CA ASP A 92 1.21 31.25 12.63
C ASP A 92 1.58 32.01 13.91
N ALA A 93 1.86 31.27 15.00
CA ALA A 93 2.30 31.85 16.26
C ALA A 93 3.65 32.57 16.12
N LEU A 94 4.62 31.97 15.43
CA LEU A 94 5.92 32.59 15.12
C LEU A 94 5.74 33.87 14.31
N ALA A 95 4.93 33.86 13.25
CA ALA A 95 4.64 35.06 12.47
C ALA A 95 4.02 36.17 13.34
N GLY A 96 3.13 35.81 14.27
CA GLY A 96 2.51 36.73 15.21
C GLY A 96 3.50 37.39 16.19
N GLU A 97 4.54 36.67 16.64
CA GLU A 97 5.58 37.23 17.50
C GLU A 97 6.60 38.06 16.71
N LEU A 98 7.06 37.59 15.56
CA LEU A 98 8.07 38.28 14.74
C LEU A 98 7.59 39.63 14.22
N THR A 99 6.30 39.76 13.87
CA THR A 99 5.72 41.02 13.38
C THR A 99 5.64 42.12 14.44
N ARG A 100 5.83 41.78 15.72
CA ARG A 100 5.87 42.75 16.82
C ARG A 100 7.27 43.31 17.09
N LEU A 101 8.30 42.73 16.47
CA LEU A 101 9.69 43.12 16.67
C LEU A 101 10.13 44.16 15.65
N ASP A 102 10.92 45.13 16.10
CA ASP A 102 11.55 46.13 15.21
C ASP A 102 12.65 45.50 14.34
N SER A 103 13.24 44.39 14.78
CA SER A 103 14.31 43.67 14.09
C SER A 103 14.18 42.16 14.33
N PRO A 104 13.27 41.47 13.62
CA PRO A 104 13.02 40.06 13.84
C PRO A 104 14.22 39.19 13.42
N PRO A 105 14.52 38.10 14.17
CA PRO A 105 15.53 37.13 13.75
C PRO A 105 15.08 36.42 12.45
N PRO A 106 16.02 36.02 11.59
CA PRO A 106 15.68 35.23 10.41
C PRO A 106 15.14 33.86 10.83
N VAL A 107 14.10 33.41 10.13
CA VAL A 107 13.52 32.08 10.31
C VAL A 107 13.72 31.27 9.05
N GLU A 108 14.26 30.07 9.22
CA GLU A 108 14.52 29.12 8.14
C GLU A 108 13.80 27.81 8.42
N VAL A 109 13.04 27.29 7.45
CA VAL A 109 12.53 25.92 7.49
C VAL A 109 13.55 25.02 6.81
N VAL A 110 14.12 24.10 7.57
CA VAL A 110 15.16 23.19 7.10
C VAL A 110 14.55 21.82 6.87
N VAL A 111 14.43 21.45 5.60
CA VAL A 111 13.85 20.16 5.19
C VAL A 111 14.89 19.05 5.41
N GLY A 112 14.70 18.27 6.46
CA GLY A 112 15.52 17.12 6.81
C GLY A 112 15.23 15.91 5.93
N SER A 113 13.99 15.63 5.59
CA SER A 113 13.65 14.53 4.66
C SER A 113 12.32 14.77 3.97
N TRP A 114 12.04 13.98 2.92
CA TRP A 114 10.80 14.03 2.15
C TRP A 114 10.28 12.62 1.89
N ASP A 115 8.98 12.53 1.61
CA ASP A 115 8.34 11.27 1.27
C ASP A 115 8.95 10.68 -0.01
N ALA A 116 9.28 9.39 0.04
CA ALA A 116 9.54 8.60 -1.15
C ALA A 116 8.21 8.29 -1.89
N PRO A 117 8.23 8.06 -3.22
CA PRO A 117 7.07 7.52 -3.91
C PRO A 117 6.55 6.26 -3.21
N GLY A 118 5.25 6.22 -2.91
CA GLY A 118 4.61 5.12 -2.17
C GLY A 118 4.60 5.26 -0.65
N ALA A 119 5.18 6.32 -0.07
CA ALA A 119 5.26 6.49 1.39
C ALA A 119 3.89 6.43 2.09
N ARG A 120 2.79 6.82 1.43
CA ARG A 120 1.42 6.74 1.97
C ARG A 120 0.98 5.32 2.39
N LEU A 121 1.64 4.27 1.88
CA LEU A 121 1.42 2.91 2.36
C LEU A 121 1.76 2.77 3.85
N LEU A 122 2.75 3.51 4.36
CA LEU A 122 3.09 3.51 5.78
C LEU A 122 1.96 4.11 6.64
N ASP A 123 1.27 5.15 6.14
CA ASP A 123 0.08 5.67 6.82
C ASP A 123 -1.02 4.60 6.87
N ALA A 124 -1.27 3.90 5.77
CA ALA A 124 -2.30 2.87 5.70
C ALA A 124 -2.02 1.73 6.69
N VAL A 125 -0.75 1.33 6.84
CA VAL A 125 -0.32 0.35 7.84
C VAL A 125 -0.57 0.87 9.26
N ALA A 126 -0.17 2.11 9.56
CA ALA A 126 -0.35 2.71 10.88
C ALA A 126 -1.84 2.90 11.26
N VAL A 127 -2.66 3.31 10.29
CA VAL A 127 -4.12 3.44 10.47
C VAL A 127 -4.73 2.07 10.75
N MET A 128 -4.39 1.04 9.97
CA MET A 128 -4.89 -0.32 10.21
C MET A 128 -4.49 -0.85 11.59
N ASP A 129 -3.24 -0.62 12.00
CA ASP A 129 -2.79 -0.98 13.35
C ASP A 129 -3.62 -0.28 14.43
N THR A 130 -3.84 1.02 14.29
CA THR A 130 -4.65 1.82 15.22
C THR A 130 -6.08 1.32 15.29
N LEU A 131 -6.69 1.02 14.14
CA LEU A 131 -8.07 0.53 14.05
C LEU A 131 -8.27 -0.79 14.78
N ARG A 132 -7.29 -1.70 14.75
CA ARG A 132 -7.39 -3.03 15.39
C ARG A 132 -6.81 -3.10 16.80
N SER A 133 -5.97 -2.14 17.19
CA SER A 133 -5.38 -2.08 18.53
C SER A 133 -6.40 -1.67 19.62
N PRO A 134 -6.13 -1.94 20.91
CA PRO A 134 -7.02 -1.53 22.01
C PRO A 134 -7.30 -0.02 21.98
N GLY A 135 -8.57 0.36 22.09
CA GLY A 135 -9.02 1.76 21.92
C GLY A 135 -9.39 2.14 20.48
N GLY A 136 -9.12 1.26 19.51
CA GLY A 136 -9.56 1.36 18.13
C GLY A 136 -11.01 0.95 17.89
N CYS A 137 -11.32 0.54 16.66
CA CYS A 137 -12.65 0.20 16.21
C CYS A 137 -13.07 -1.22 16.65
N PRO A 138 -14.18 -1.39 17.39
CA PRO A 138 -14.64 -2.70 17.84
C PRO A 138 -15.05 -3.64 16.71
N TRP A 139 -15.51 -3.10 15.57
CA TRP A 139 -15.84 -3.92 14.40
C TRP A 139 -14.58 -4.43 13.71
N ASP A 140 -13.54 -3.60 13.60
CA ASP A 140 -12.27 -4.00 12.97
C ASP A 140 -11.59 -5.07 13.83
N ALA A 141 -11.50 -4.87 15.14
CA ALA A 141 -10.86 -5.81 16.07
C ALA A 141 -11.47 -7.22 16.06
N LYS A 142 -12.78 -7.38 15.80
CA LYS A 142 -13.44 -8.70 15.77
C LYS A 142 -13.18 -9.50 14.49
N GLN A 143 -12.65 -8.86 13.44
CA GLN A 143 -12.52 -9.51 12.13
C GLN A 143 -11.47 -10.62 12.15
N THR A 144 -11.74 -11.65 11.35
CA THR A 144 -10.88 -12.83 11.14
C THR A 144 -10.67 -13.03 9.64
N HIS A 145 -9.70 -13.85 9.23
CA HIS A 145 -9.54 -14.19 7.81
C HIS A 145 -10.84 -14.72 7.17
N ALA A 146 -11.61 -15.52 7.90
CA ALA A 146 -12.84 -16.11 7.39
C ALA A 146 -13.97 -15.08 7.24
N SER A 147 -14.07 -14.09 8.14
CA SER A 147 -15.10 -13.05 8.04
C SER A 147 -14.77 -11.99 6.99
N LEU A 148 -13.48 -11.79 6.68
CA LEU A 148 -13.00 -10.85 5.68
C LEU A 148 -13.02 -11.40 4.24
N ALA A 149 -12.94 -12.73 4.08
CA ALA A 149 -12.85 -13.35 2.75
C ALA A 149 -13.98 -12.96 1.77
N PRO A 150 -15.26 -12.82 2.17
CA PRO A 150 -16.31 -12.34 1.26
C PRO A 150 -16.03 -10.93 0.73
N TYR A 151 -15.61 -10.01 1.60
CA TYR A 151 -15.30 -8.63 1.22
C TYR A 151 -14.13 -8.57 0.23
N LEU A 152 -13.06 -9.32 0.46
CA LEU A 152 -11.96 -9.42 -0.52
C LEU A 152 -12.42 -9.90 -1.90
N VAL A 153 -13.42 -10.78 -1.96
CA VAL A 153 -13.98 -11.21 -3.25
C VAL A 153 -14.81 -10.09 -3.87
N GLU A 154 -15.64 -9.41 -3.07
CA GLU A 154 -16.45 -8.25 -3.47
C GLU A 154 -15.57 -7.15 -4.08
N GLU A 155 -14.60 -6.61 -3.35
CA GLU A 155 -13.73 -5.52 -3.85
C GLU A 155 -12.97 -5.92 -5.12
N ALA A 156 -12.58 -7.19 -5.23
CA ALA A 156 -11.90 -7.69 -6.43
C ALA A 156 -12.82 -7.68 -7.66
N PHE A 157 -14.13 -7.87 -7.49
CA PHE A 157 -15.10 -7.74 -8.58
C PHE A 157 -15.49 -6.29 -8.85
N GLU A 158 -15.53 -5.42 -7.84
CA GLU A 158 -15.74 -3.98 -8.04
C GLU A 158 -14.59 -3.35 -8.83
N VAL A 159 -13.33 -3.76 -8.59
CA VAL A 159 -12.19 -3.43 -9.46
C VAL A 159 -12.43 -3.86 -10.92
N VAL A 160 -12.97 -5.07 -11.15
CA VAL A 160 -13.25 -5.57 -12.50
C VAL A 160 -14.34 -4.74 -13.19
N GLU A 161 -15.37 -4.35 -12.45
CA GLU A 161 -16.42 -3.44 -12.91
C GLU A 161 -15.86 -2.09 -13.31
N ALA A 162 -15.08 -1.44 -12.43
CA ALA A 162 -14.46 -0.14 -12.69
C ALA A 162 -13.55 -0.14 -13.93
N ILE A 163 -12.79 -1.23 -14.15
CA ILE A 163 -12.00 -1.43 -15.38
C ILE A 163 -12.90 -1.47 -16.62
N GLY A 164 -14.02 -2.20 -16.54
CA GLY A 164 -14.98 -2.34 -17.63
C GLY A 164 -15.65 -1.00 -17.99
N GLU A 165 -15.93 -0.17 -16.99
CA GLU A 165 -16.53 1.16 -17.16
C GLU A 165 -15.53 2.24 -17.60
N GLN A 166 -14.23 1.95 -17.55
CA GLN A 166 -13.15 2.92 -17.78
C GLN A 166 -13.19 4.12 -16.82
N ASP A 167 -13.75 3.93 -15.62
CA ASP A 167 -13.80 4.96 -14.59
C ASP A 167 -12.52 4.91 -13.75
N SER A 168 -11.62 5.88 -13.99
CA SER A 168 -10.34 5.93 -13.28
C SER A 168 -10.48 6.32 -11.81
N SER A 169 -11.52 7.08 -11.44
CA SER A 169 -11.75 7.48 -10.05
C SER A 169 -12.28 6.31 -9.25
N HIS A 170 -13.27 5.61 -9.79
CA HIS A 170 -13.82 4.40 -9.19
C HIS A 170 -12.73 3.32 -9.10
N LEU A 171 -11.93 3.13 -10.15
CA LEU A 171 -10.81 2.19 -10.12
C LEU A 171 -9.78 2.51 -9.01
N GLU A 172 -9.48 3.78 -8.77
CA GLU A 172 -8.59 4.19 -7.68
C GLU A 172 -9.17 3.84 -6.30
N GLU A 173 -10.46 4.08 -6.08
CA GLU A 173 -11.20 3.73 -4.87
C GLU A 173 -11.16 2.21 -4.62
N GLU A 174 -11.56 1.42 -5.61
CA GLU A 174 -11.65 -0.04 -5.47
C GLU A 174 -10.29 -0.73 -5.31
N LEU A 175 -9.24 -0.20 -5.95
CA LEU A 175 -7.87 -0.67 -5.71
C LEU A 175 -7.42 -0.35 -4.27
N GLY A 176 -7.91 0.75 -3.69
CA GLY A 176 -7.75 1.10 -2.29
C GLY A 176 -8.43 0.08 -1.37
N ASP A 177 -9.63 -0.37 -1.70
CA ASP A 177 -10.36 -1.34 -0.89
C ASP A 177 -9.77 -2.75 -1.00
N VAL A 178 -9.28 -3.17 -2.16
CA VAL A 178 -8.46 -4.39 -2.26
C VAL A 178 -7.19 -4.28 -1.39
N LEU A 179 -6.53 -3.13 -1.38
CA LEU A 179 -5.37 -2.90 -0.51
C LEU A 179 -5.75 -2.94 0.98
N LEU A 180 -6.91 -2.37 1.36
CA LEU A 180 -7.47 -2.44 2.71
C LEU A 180 -7.60 -3.90 3.17
N GLN A 181 -8.12 -4.78 2.32
CA GLN A 181 -8.28 -6.21 2.64
C GLN A 181 -6.92 -6.91 2.85
N VAL A 182 -5.89 -6.56 2.05
CA VAL A 182 -4.52 -7.07 2.24
C VAL A 182 -3.95 -6.63 3.59
N LEU A 183 -4.12 -5.35 3.95
CA LEU A 183 -3.67 -4.81 5.24
C LEU A 183 -4.39 -5.47 6.41
N PHE A 184 -5.70 -5.68 6.30
CA PHE A 184 -6.51 -6.37 7.30
C PHE A 184 -6.01 -7.78 7.57
N HIS A 185 -5.81 -8.57 6.50
CA HIS A 185 -5.32 -9.94 6.63
C HIS A 185 -3.91 -9.99 7.19
N ALA A 186 -3.02 -9.07 6.78
CA ALA A 186 -1.68 -8.97 7.34
C ALA A 186 -1.71 -8.62 8.84
N ARG A 187 -2.58 -7.69 9.26
CA ARG A 187 -2.70 -7.31 10.67
C ARG A 187 -3.32 -8.40 11.54
N VAL A 188 -4.32 -9.13 11.03
CA VAL A 188 -4.88 -10.33 11.70
C VAL A 188 -3.80 -11.41 11.86
N ALA A 189 -2.98 -11.62 10.82
CA ALA A 189 -1.93 -12.62 10.86
C ALA A 189 -0.81 -12.24 11.85
N SER A 190 -0.48 -10.96 12.00
CA SER A 190 0.57 -10.50 12.93
C SER A 190 0.20 -10.68 14.41
N GLU A 191 -1.08 -10.86 14.73
CA GLU A 191 -1.57 -11.14 16.09
C GLU A 191 -1.26 -12.58 16.55
N ARG A 192 -0.78 -13.46 15.64
CA ARG A 192 -0.48 -14.86 15.93
C ARG A 192 0.99 -15.01 16.34
N ALA A 193 1.23 -15.58 17.53
CA ALA A 193 2.55 -15.64 18.14
C ALA A 193 3.55 -16.60 17.43
N ASP A 194 3.10 -17.75 16.92
CA ASP A 194 4.02 -18.83 16.51
C ASP A 194 4.14 -19.01 14.98
N ASP A 195 3.14 -18.57 14.20
CA ASP A 195 3.07 -18.76 12.74
C ASP A 195 2.45 -17.56 12.01
N GLY A 196 2.47 -16.39 12.67
CA GLY A 196 2.02 -15.13 12.10
C GLY A 196 2.93 -14.58 11.01
N PHE A 197 2.41 -13.61 10.28
CA PHE A 197 3.16 -12.76 9.35
C PHE A 197 2.54 -11.37 9.37
N ASP A 198 3.32 -10.37 9.00
CA ASP A 198 2.87 -8.98 8.90
C ASP A 198 2.88 -8.50 7.43
N ILE A 199 2.59 -7.21 7.24
CA ILE A 199 2.54 -6.61 5.91
C ILE A 199 3.91 -6.61 5.23
N ASP A 200 5.00 -6.46 5.99
CA ASP A 200 6.36 -6.47 5.46
C ASP A 200 6.76 -7.86 4.99
N ALA A 201 6.34 -8.92 5.70
CA ALA A 201 6.52 -10.29 5.26
C ALA A 201 5.72 -10.60 3.98
N VAL A 202 4.52 -10.05 3.82
CA VAL A 202 3.72 -10.17 2.59
C VAL A 202 4.42 -9.46 1.43
N ALA A 203 4.82 -8.20 1.62
CA ALA A 203 5.51 -7.39 0.62
C ALA A 203 6.87 -8.00 0.24
N GLY A 204 7.67 -8.42 1.21
CA GLY A 204 8.97 -9.07 1.00
C GLY A 204 8.84 -10.35 0.19
N ARG A 205 7.88 -11.23 0.53
CA ARG A 205 7.61 -12.44 -0.27
C ARG A 205 7.17 -12.12 -1.70
N LEU A 206 6.43 -11.03 -1.90
CA LEU A 206 6.05 -10.58 -3.24
C LEU A 206 7.28 -10.08 -4.00
N VAL A 207 8.09 -9.20 -3.41
CA VAL A 207 9.31 -8.64 -4.00
C VAL A 207 10.29 -9.74 -4.37
N ASP A 208 10.63 -10.64 -3.46
CA ASP A 208 11.55 -11.76 -3.72
C ASP A 208 11.10 -12.61 -4.89
N LYS A 209 9.79 -12.90 -4.96
CA LYS A 209 9.17 -13.65 -6.06
C LYS A 209 9.25 -12.89 -7.37
N LEU A 210 8.97 -11.58 -7.38
CA LEU A 210 9.00 -10.76 -8.60
C LEU A 210 10.43 -10.58 -9.10
N VAL A 211 11.40 -10.32 -8.23
CA VAL A 211 12.82 -10.19 -8.56
C VAL A 211 13.34 -11.51 -9.15
N ARG A 212 13.09 -12.64 -8.46
CA ARG A 212 13.56 -13.95 -8.90
C ARG A 212 12.98 -14.38 -10.25
N ARG A 213 11.71 -14.02 -10.53
CA ARG A 213 11.03 -14.43 -11.76
C ARG A 213 11.17 -13.45 -12.93
N HIS A 214 11.83 -12.31 -12.72
CA HIS A 214 12.21 -11.38 -13.79
C HIS A 214 13.74 -11.20 -13.86
N PRO A 215 14.52 -12.27 -14.09
CA PRO A 215 15.97 -12.15 -14.17
C PRO A 215 16.42 -11.27 -15.34
N HIS A 216 15.61 -11.13 -16.40
CA HIS A 216 15.88 -10.19 -17.50
C HIS A 216 15.77 -8.70 -17.11
N VAL A 217 15.13 -8.39 -15.96
CA VAL A 217 15.09 -7.03 -15.40
C VAL A 217 16.12 -6.85 -14.28
N PHE A 218 16.27 -7.84 -13.39
CA PHE A 218 17.00 -7.71 -12.14
C PHE A 218 18.33 -8.49 -12.06
N ALA A 219 18.70 -9.21 -13.11
CA ALA A 219 19.91 -10.03 -13.19
C ALA A 219 20.39 -10.15 -14.65
N ASP A 220 21.06 -11.26 -14.99
CA ASP A 220 21.60 -11.54 -16.33
C ASP A 220 20.66 -12.39 -17.21
N GLY A 221 19.33 -12.26 -17.04
CA GLY A 221 18.35 -12.97 -17.88
C GLY A 221 18.34 -12.43 -19.33
N ALA A 222 18.04 -13.29 -20.30
CA ALA A 222 18.15 -12.96 -21.73
C ALA A 222 16.81 -12.73 -22.44
N ALA A 223 15.68 -12.92 -21.76
CA ALA A 223 14.36 -12.75 -22.36
C ALA A 223 14.14 -11.30 -22.79
N SER A 224 13.73 -11.12 -24.05
CA SER A 224 13.63 -9.82 -24.71
C SER A 224 12.27 -9.58 -25.39
N SER A 225 11.45 -10.62 -25.52
CA SER A 225 10.06 -10.53 -26.00
C SER A 225 9.05 -10.98 -24.93
N PRO A 226 7.78 -10.54 -25.01
CA PRO A 226 6.73 -11.02 -24.10
C PRO A 226 6.60 -12.54 -24.05
N GLU A 227 6.74 -13.22 -25.19
CA GLU A 227 6.68 -14.69 -25.29
C GLU A 227 7.87 -15.35 -24.59
N GLU A 228 9.08 -14.80 -24.77
CA GLU A 228 10.28 -15.26 -24.08
C GLU A 228 10.16 -15.06 -22.56
N VAL A 229 9.59 -13.93 -22.12
CA VAL A 229 9.32 -13.62 -20.72
C VAL A 229 8.29 -14.59 -20.13
N GLU A 230 7.19 -14.89 -20.84
CA GLU A 230 6.19 -15.88 -20.36
C GLU A 230 6.82 -17.28 -20.24
N ALA A 231 7.63 -17.69 -21.22
CA ALA A 231 8.31 -18.98 -21.21
C ALA A 231 9.32 -19.09 -20.05
N GLU A 232 10.13 -18.05 -19.83
CA GLU A 232 11.09 -17.99 -18.72
C GLU A 232 10.37 -18.00 -17.37
N TRP A 233 9.30 -17.20 -17.22
CA TRP A 233 8.47 -17.17 -16.03
C TRP A 233 7.85 -18.54 -15.71
N ALA A 234 7.31 -19.22 -16.72
CA ALA A 234 6.73 -20.56 -16.57
C ALA A 234 7.78 -21.58 -16.12
N ARG A 235 9.00 -21.52 -16.69
CA ARG A 235 10.13 -22.38 -16.30
C ARG A 235 10.54 -22.15 -14.85
N ILE A 236 10.81 -20.90 -14.45
CA ILE A 236 11.21 -20.58 -13.06
C ILE A 236 10.12 -21.02 -12.07
N LYS A 237 8.85 -20.79 -12.42
CA LYS A 237 7.72 -21.22 -11.59
C LYS A 237 7.63 -22.75 -11.42
N ALA A 238 8.01 -23.53 -12.44
CA ALA A 238 8.06 -24.98 -12.37
C ALA A 238 9.21 -25.44 -11.46
N ASP A 239 10.39 -24.83 -11.60
CA ASP A 239 11.59 -25.13 -10.81
C ASP A 239 11.38 -24.85 -9.30
N GLU A 240 10.56 -23.84 -8.95
CA GLU A 240 10.25 -23.46 -7.56
C GLU A 240 9.32 -24.42 -6.79
N LYS A 241 8.61 -25.32 -7.48
CA LYS A 241 7.58 -26.19 -6.85
C LYS A 241 7.82 -27.68 -7.13
N PRO A 242 8.91 -28.28 -6.62
CA PRO A 242 9.21 -29.70 -6.83
C PRO A 242 8.22 -30.66 -6.13
N GLU A 243 7.41 -30.17 -5.18
CA GLU A 243 6.47 -30.97 -4.37
C GLU A 243 5.03 -31.00 -4.88
N ARG A 244 4.70 -30.27 -5.95
CA ARG A 244 3.43 -30.57 -6.65
C ARG A 244 3.64 -31.91 -7.33
N ASP A 245 2.71 -32.84 -7.18
CA ASP A 245 2.68 -34.04 -8.01
C ASP A 245 2.87 -33.58 -9.45
N ALA A 246 4.05 -33.85 -10.01
CA ALA A 246 4.40 -33.42 -11.36
C ALA A 246 3.42 -34.02 -12.39
N ASP A 247 2.72 -35.09 -11.95
CA ASP A 247 1.71 -35.84 -12.67
C ASP A 247 0.27 -35.30 -12.47
N ASP A 248 0.02 -34.26 -11.65
CA ASP A 248 -1.29 -33.61 -11.54
C ASP A 248 -1.27 -32.17 -12.13
N PRO A 249 -1.72 -31.99 -13.39
CA PRO A 249 -1.84 -30.67 -14.02
C PRO A 249 -2.73 -29.69 -13.25
N LEU A 250 -3.68 -30.18 -12.45
CA LEU A 250 -4.62 -29.38 -11.69
C LEU A 250 -4.10 -29.01 -10.29
N ALA A 251 -2.95 -29.55 -9.87
CA ALA A 251 -2.37 -29.34 -8.55
C ALA A 251 -2.27 -27.85 -8.17
N GLY A 252 -2.93 -27.48 -7.07
CA GLY A 252 -2.95 -26.12 -6.55
C GLY A 252 -3.71 -25.11 -7.43
N VAL A 253 -4.74 -25.55 -8.15
CA VAL A 253 -5.90 -24.68 -8.44
C VAL A 253 -6.76 -24.64 -7.17
N PRO A 254 -7.03 -23.47 -6.56
CA PRO A 254 -7.83 -23.39 -5.35
C PRO A 254 -9.25 -23.93 -5.59
N THR A 255 -9.70 -24.82 -4.71
CA THR A 255 -11.05 -25.39 -4.78
C THR A 255 -12.14 -24.35 -4.51
N GLY A 256 -11.82 -23.31 -3.74
CA GLY A 256 -12.73 -22.20 -3.43
C GLY A 256 -12.91 -21.15 -4.54
N LEU A 257 -12.27 -21.31 -5.70
CA LEU A 257 -12.52 -20.40 -6.82
C LEU A 257 -13.99 -20.51 -7.28
N PRO A 258 -14.62 -19.38 -7.69
CA PRO A 258 -15.89 -19.42 -8.40
C PRO A 258 -15.87 -20.44 -9.54
N PRO A 259 -16.96 -21.18 -9.79
CA PRO A 259 -16.97 -22.26 -10.78
C PRO A 259 -16.45 -21.86 -12.17
N LEU A 260 -16.77 -20.65 -12.63
CA LEU A 260 -16.34 -20.13 -13.94
C LEU A 260 -14.82 -19.90 -13.98
N GLU A 261 -14.26 -19.21 -12.99
CA GLU A 261 -12.81 -19.03 -12.81
C GLU A 261 -12.05 -20.35 -12.70
N ARG A 262 -12.61 -21.30 -11.95
CA ARG A 262 -12.02 -22.63 -11.79
C ARG A 262 -12.03 -23.39 -13.11
N ALA A 263 -13.13 -23.32 -13.86
CA ALA A 263 -13.25 -23.93 -15.19
C ALA A 263 -12.21 -23.34 -16.16
N THR A 264 -12.09 -22.01 -16.22
CA THR A 264 -11.08 -21.32 -17.05
C THR A 264 -9.67 -21.81 -16.74
N LYS A 265 -9.32 -21.94 -15.45
CA LYS A 265 -8.00 -22.46 -15.04
C LYS A 265 -7.83 -23.94 -15.37
N TYR A 266 -8.85 -24.77 -15.19
CA TYR A 266 -8.78 -26.21 -15.48
C TYR A 266 -8.55 -26.45 -16.97
N VAL A 267 -9.38 -25.85 -17.83
CA VAL A 267 -9.23 -25.93 -19.29
C VAL A 267 -7.84 -25.45 -19.71
N SER A 268 -7.37 -24.34 -19.13
CA SER A 268 -6.05 -23.79 -19.42
C SER A 268 -4.92 -24.76 -19.12
N ARG A 269 -4.93 -25.36 -17.93
CA ARG A 269 -3.86 -26.24 -17.48
C ARG A 269 -3.87 -27.59 -18.17
N LEU A 270 -5.04 -28.20 -18.32
CA LEU A 270 -5.18 -29.48 -19.01
C LEU A 270 -4.74 -29.35 -20.47
N THR A 271 -5.16 -28.29 -21.17
CA THR A 271 -4.72 -28.04 -22.55
C THR A 271 -3.21 -27.82 -22.64
N LYS A 272 -2.63 -26.99 -21.75
CA LYS A 272 -1.17 -26.75 -21.72
C LYS A 272 -0.37 -28.02 -21.41
N ALA A 273 -0.94 -28.95 -20.63
CA ALA A 273 -0.33 -30.24 -20.30
C ALA A 273 -0.60 -31.34 -21.36
N GLY A 274 -1.29 -31.02 -22.46
CA GLY A 274 -1.61 -31.99 -23.51
C GLY A 274 -2.80 -32.89 -23.22
N HIS A 275 -3.55 -32.62 -22.15
CA HIS A 275 -4.76 -33.35 -21.72
C HIS A 275 -6.06 -32.68 -22.19
N GLY A 276 -6.06 -32.12 -23.41
CA GLY A 276 -7.24 -31.49 -24.00
C GLY A 276 -8.36 -32.49 -24.33
N ASP A 277 -8.00 -33.76 -24.53
CA ASP A 277 -8.92 -34.89 -24.68
C ASP A 277 -9.85 -35.05 -23.47
N LEU A 278 -9.32 -34.94 -22.25
CA LEU A 278 -10.14 -35.00 -21.02
C LEU A 278 -11.16 -33.86 -20.94
N VAL A 279 -10.81 -32.68 -21.46
CA VAL A 279 -11.74 -31.55 -21.53
C VAL A 279 -12.83 -31.84 -22.56
N ALA A 280 -12.45 -32.30 -23.75
CA ALA A 280 -13.38 -32.64 -24.83
C ALA A 280 -14.36 -33.76 -24.43
N ASP A 281 -13.88 -34.77 -23.70
CA ASP A 281 -14.72 -35.85 -23.17
C ASP A 281 -15.81 -35.30 -22.24
N VAL A 282 -15.47 -34.35 -21.36
CA VAL A 282 -16.44 -33.74 -20.45
C VAL A 282 -17.41 -32.81 -21.19
N THR A 283 -16.93 -32.01 -22.15
CA THR A 283 -17.78 -31.07 -22.91
C THR A 283 -18.72 -31.78 -23.89
N SER A 284 -18.45 -33.03 -24.26
CA SER A 284 -19.31 -33.85 -25.13
C SER A 284 -20.66 -34.25 -24.53
N GLY A 285 -20.89 -34.04 -23.23
CA GLY A 285 -22.13 -34.44 -22.57
C GLY A 285 -23.33 -33.55 -22.90
N ASP A 286 -24.52 -34.14 -22.97
CA ASP A 286 -25.77 -33.45 -23.35
C ASP A 286 -26.43 -32.60 -22.24
N SER A 287 -25.72 -32.29 -21.16
CA SER A 287 -26.27 -31.54 -20.02
C SER A 287 -25.71 -30.12 -19.94
N LEU A 288 -26.35 -29.28 -19.11
CA LEU A 288 -25.98 -27.88 -19.00
C LEU A 288 -24.54 -27.68 -18.48
N GLY A 289 -24.03 -28.57 -17.63
CA GLY A 289 -22.65 -28.48 -17.10
C GLY A 289 -21.58 -28.55 -18.21
N PRO A 290 -21.53 -29.64 -18.99
CA PRO A 290 -20.73 -29.74 -20.22
C PRO A 290 -20.87 -28.56 -21.16
N ALA A 291 -22.09 -28.10 -21.44
CA ALA A 291 -22.32 -26.95 -22.32
C ALA A 291 -21.72 -25.65 -21.77
N LEU A 292 -21.81 -25.40 -20.46
CA LEU A 292 -21.17 -24.26 -19.82
C LEU A 292 -19.63 -24.36 -19.87
N LEU A 293 -19.07 -25.56 -19.69
CA LEU A 293 -17.64 -25.77 -19.83
C LEU A 293 -17.17 -25.60 -21.28
N ASP A 294 -17.99 -26.00 -22.25
CA ASP A 294 -17.70 -25.81 -23.68
C ASP A 294 -17.67 -24.31 -24.05
N LEU A 295 -18.57 -23.49 -23.49
CA LEU A 295 -18.50 -22.04 -23.64
C LEU A 295 -17.21 -21.45 -23.08
N VAL A 296 -16.66 -22.01 -22.00
CA VAL A 296 -15.35 -21.61 -21.46
C VAL A 296 -14.21 -21.97 -22.43
N VAL A 297 -14.28 -23.15 -23.06
CA VAL A 297 -13.33 -23.55 -24.11
C VAL A 297 -13.39 -22.58 -25.29
N GLN A 298 -14.59 -22.30 -25.80
CA GLN A 298 -14.81 -21.37 -26.92
C GLN A 298 -14.31 -19.96 -26.61
N ALA A 299 -14.62 -19.42 -25.41
CA ALA A 299 -14.15 -18.11 -24.99
C ALA A 299 -12.62 -18.02 -25.01
N ARG A 300 -11.93 -19.07 -24.55
CA ARG A 300 -10.47 -19.16 -24.60
C ARG A 300 -9.93 -19.18 -26.03
N GLU A 301 -10.55 -19.94 -26.93
CA GLU A 301 -10.18 -19.98 -28.35
C GLU A 301 -10.33 -18.62 -29.03
N LEU A 302 -11.30 -17.83 -28.58
CA LEU A 302 -11.52 -16.45 -29.01
C LEU A 302 -10.59 -15.43 -28.30
N GLY A 303 -9.76 -15.87 -27.35
CA GLY A 303 -8.87 -14.99 -26.58
C GLY A 303 -9.60 -14.09 -25.58
N VAL A 304 -10.80 -14.48 -25.14
CA VAL A 304 -11.65 -13.73 -24.21
C VAL A 304 -11.67 -14.41 -22.85
N ASP A 305 -11.59 -13.63 -21.77
CA ASP A 305 -11.81 -14.14 -20.42
C ASP A 305 -13.32 -14.36 -20.17
N PRO A 306 -13.77 -15.57 -19.79
CA PRO A 306 -15.18 -15.86 -19.62
C PRO A 306 -15.88 -15.05 -18.53
N SER A 307 -15.17 -14.71 -17.45
CA SER A 307 -15.75 -13.95 -16.34
C SER A 307 -15.93 -12.50 -16.73
N VAL A 308 -14.96 -11.91 -17.42
CA VAL A 308 -15.09 -10.56 -18.00
C VAL A 308 -16.24 -10.52 -19.00
N ALA A 309 -16.32 -11.51 -19.92
CA ALA A 309 -17.39 -11.56 -20.91
C ALA A 309 -18.79 -11.65 -20.28
N LEU A 310 -18.94 -12.47 -19.24
CA LEU A 310 -20.21 -12.60 -18.52
C LEU A 310 -20.54 -11.32 -17.74
N ALA A 311 -19.55 -10.71 -17.08
CA ALA A 311 -19.73 -9.45 -16.36
C ALA A 311 -20.24 -8.35 -17.31
N THR A 312 -19.60 -8.16 -18.47
CA THR A 312 -20.06 -7.20 -19.49
C THR A 312 -21.50 -7.48 -19.93
N ALA A 313 -21.85 -8.75 -20.16
CA ALA A 313 -23.21 -9.12 -20.57
C ALA A 313 -24.26 -8.83 -19.47
N LEU A 314 -23.87 -8.94 -18.19
CA LEU A 314 -24.74 -8.61 -17.06
C LEU A 314 -24.92 -7.09 -16.94
N SER A 315 -23.86 -6.29 -17.05
CA SER A 315 -23.95 -4.82 -17.08
C SER A 315 -24.87 -4.32 -18.21
N ASP A 316 -24.74 -4.91 -19.40
CA ASP A 316 -25.62 -4.63 -20.55
C ASP A 316 -27.09 -4.95 -20.25
N LEU A 317 -27.36 -6.05 -19.52
CA LEU A 317 -28.71 -6.43 -19.12
C LEU A 317 -29.27 -5.43 -18.11
N ASP A 318 -28.49 -5.03 -17.12
CA ASP A 318 -28.90 -4.05 -16.10
C ASP A 318 -29.19 -2.68 -16.70
N ALA A 319 -28.35 -2.22 -17.64
CA ALA A 319 -28.60 -0.99 -18.39
C ALA A 319 -29.95 -1.04 -19.14
N ARG A 320 -30.29 -2.17 -19.74
CA ARG A 320 -31.58 -2.37 -20.44
C ARG A 320 -32.76 -2.40 -19.46
N VAL A 321 -32.60 -3.01 -18.30
CA VAL A 321 -33.61 -3.00 -17.23
C VAL A 321 -33.84 -1.56 -16.74
N GLY A 322 -32.76 -0.79 -16.52
CA GLY A 322 -32.81 0.62 -16.18
C GLY A 322 -33.58 1.44 -17.21
N ALA A 323 -33.21 1.34 -18.48
CA ALA A 323 -33.88 2.04 -19.58
C ALA A 323 -35.39 1.73 -19.65
N ARG A 324 -35.79 0.46 -19.43
CA ARG A 324 -37.19 0.06 -19.40
C ARG A 324 -37.97 0.64 -18.21
N ARG A 325 -37.33 0.87 -17.06
CA ARG A 325 -37.96 1.53 -15.92
C ARG A 325 -38.13 3.03 -16.13
N SER A 326 -37.28 3.64 -16.94
CA SER A 326 -37.28 5.07 -17.24
C SER A 326 -38.25 5.48 -18.36
N ASP A 327 -38.76 4.52 -19.14
CA ASP A 327 -39.80 4.76 -20.16
C ASP A 327 -41.19 4.40 -19.58
N PRO A 328 -42.07 5.38 -19.25
CA PRO A 328 -43.37 5.13 -18.64
C PRO A 328 -44.42 4.59 -19.62
N SER A 329 -44.05 4.30 -20.88
CA SER A 329 -44.98 3.98 -21.97
C SER A 329 -45.22 2.48 -22.20
N THR A 330 -44.67 1.60 -21.34
CA THR A 330 -44.94 0.14 -21.34
C THR A 330 -45.53 -0.35 -20.04
#